data_AF-A0A9Q0ZU56-F1
#
_entry.id   AF-A0A9Q0ZU56-F1
#
_cell.length_a   1.000
_cell.length_b   1.000
_cell.length_c   1.000
_cell.angle_alpha   90.00
_cell.angle_beta   90.00
_cell.angle_gamma   90.00
#
_symmetry.space_group_name_H-M   'P 1'
#
loop_
_entity.id
_entity.type
_entity.pdbx_description
1 polymer ?
#
loop_
_entity_poly.entity_id
_entity_poly.type
_entity_poly.pdbx_seq_one_letter_code
_entity_poly.pdbx_strand_id
1 'polypeptide(L)'
;MYYLAQGYEDAGTSSSLLTQHIPRIISELLNTTERTDGSDFKLRTSAYETLNEVVRSSNVVETSLIILELLKSILHKLGQTFELQIVSSDDREKQGDLQASLCAVIQVTIQKLGSTEETKPSILQAADQ
;
A
#
# COMPACT_ATOMS: atom_id res chain seq x y z
N MET A 1 -11.24 30.52 9.01
CA MET A 1 -11.04 29.21 8.35
C MET A 1 -10.08 29.28 7.15
N TYR A 2 -10.09 30.35 6.35
CA TYR A 2 -9.12 30.54 5.24
C TYR A 2 -7.65 30.59 5.70
N TYR A 3 -7.36 31.27 6.81
CA TYR A 3 -6.00 31.38 7.36
C TYR A 3 -5.41 30.09 7.95
N LEU A 4 -6.24 29.11 8.32
CA LEU A 4 -5.75 27.81 8.81
C LEU A 4 -5.27 26.93 7.66
N ALA A 5 -5.96 26.98 6.52
CA ALA A 5 -5.56 26.26 5.30
C ALA A 5 -4.25 26.83 4.74
N GLN A 6 -4.10 28.15 4.73
CA GLN A 6 -2.90 28.81 4.21
C GLN A 6 -1.66 28.63 5.11
N GLY A 7 -1.85 28.47 6.41
CA GLY A 7 -0.76 28.09 7.33
C GLY A 7 -0.26 26.64 7.13
N TYR A 8 -1.07 25.78 6.50
CA TYR A 8 -0.67 24.41 6.14
C TYR A 8 0.02 24.35 4.76
N GLU A 9 -0.32 25.28 3.85
CA GLU A 9 0.39 25.44 2.57
C GLU A 9 1.82 25.99 2.74
N ASP A 10 2.07 26.80 3.78
CA ASP A 10 3.40 27.36 4.09
C ASP A 10 4.26 26.42 4.97
N ALA A 11 3.67 25.34 5.49
CA ALA A 11 4.41 24.26 6.15
C ALA A 11 5.08 23.36 5.08
N GLY A 12 5.92 23.96 4.23
CA GLY A 12 6.70 23.22 3.25
C GLY A 12 7.45 22.06 3.90
N THR A 13 7.51 20.91 3.21
CA THR A 13 8.40 19.74 3.49
C THR A 13 8.70 19.47 4.97
N SER A 14 7.69 19.63 5.83
CA SER A 14 7.79 19.21 7.21
C SER A 14 7.50 17.71 7.17
N SER A 15 8.54 16.88 7.37
CA SER A 15 8.36 15.45 7.57
C SER A 15 7.19 15.25 8.55
N SER A 16 6.15 14.55 8.12
CA SER A 16 5.00 14.29 8.98
C SER A 16 5.51 13.60 10.25
N LEU A 17 4.98 13.95 11.42
CA LEU A 17 5.29 13.22 12.66
C LEU A 17 5.00 11.70 12.51
N LEU A 18 4.16 11.34 11.53
CA LEU A 18 3.83 9.98 11.16
C LEU A 18 4.92 9.27 10.35
N THR A 19 5.82 9.97 9.65
CA THR A 19 6.83 9.37 8.75
C THR A 19 7.63 8.27 9.46
N GLN A 20 8.09 8.51 10.69
CA GLN A 20 8.83 7.54 11.49
C GLN A 20 8.04 6.26 11.83
N HIS A 21 6.71 6.35 11.82
CA HIS A 21 5.82 5.25 12.16
C HIS A 21 5.32 4.49 10.93
N ILE A 22 5.48 5.04 9.72
CA ILE A 22 5.03 4.41 8.46
C ILE A 22 5.50 2.96 8.30
N PRO A 23 6.79 2.60 8.53
CA PRO A 23 7.23 1.21 8.41
C PRO A 23 6.45 0.27 9.33
N ARG A 24 6.23 0.70 10.58
CA ARG A 24 5.50 -0.09 11.56
C ARG A 24 4.03 -0.21 11.18
N ILE A 25 3.40 0.89 10.77
CA ILE A 25 1.99 0.90 10.36
C ILE A 25 1.79 -0.05 9.18
N ILE A 26 2.65 0.00 8.16
CA ILE A 26 2.60 -0.91 7.01
C ILE A 26 2.73 -2.36 7.47
N SER A 27 3.72 -2.66 8.32
CA SER A 27 3.94 -4.02 8.83
C SER A 27 2.73 -4.57 9.60
N GLU A 28 2.13 -3.77 10.49
CA GLU A 28 0.96 -4.20 11.28
C GLU A 28 -0.28 -4.36 10.41
N LEU A 29 -0.46 -3.52 9.39
CA LEU A 29 -1.55 -3.68 8.41
C LEU A 29 -1.36 -4.95 7.58
N LEU A 30 -0.14 -5.26 7.14
CA LEU A 30 0.16 -6.52 6.45
C LEU A 30 -0.13 -7.73 7.35
N ASN A 31 0.31 -7.71 8.61
CA ASN A 31 -0.05 -8.77 9.58
C ASN A 31 -1.56 -8.90 9.74
N THR A 32 -2.28 -7.76 9.77
CA THR A 32 -3.75 -7.75 9.86
C THR A 32 -4.41 -8.40 8.65
N THR A 33 -3.84 -8.27 7.44
CA THR A 33 -4.37 -8.91 6.22
C THR A 33 -4.19 -10.43 6.19
N GLU A 34 -3.33 -10.99 7.04
CA GLU A 34 -3.02 -12.42 7.13
C GLU A 34 -3.74 -13.15 8.27
N ARG A 35 -4.50 -12.42 9.08
CA ARG A 35 -5.27 -13.02 10.18
C ARG A 35 -6.30 -14.02 9.64
N THR A 36 -6.53 -15.06 10.44
CA THR A 36 -7.46 -16.16 10.14
C THR A 36 -8.51 -16.38 11.25
N ASP A 37 -8.53 -15.51 12.25
CA ASP A 37 -9.23 -15.68 13.53
C ASP A 37 -10.58 -14.95 13.63
N GLY A 38 -11.11 -14.40 12.52
CA GLY A 38 -12.38 -13.65 12.51
C GLY A 38 -13.17 -13.76 11.21
N SER A 39 -14.21 -12.91 11.04
CA SER A 39 -14.87 -12.72 9.74
C SER A 39 -13.91 -12.02 8.77
N ASP A 40 -12.91 -12.77 8.30
CA ASP A 40 -11.63 -12.31 7.75
C ASP A 40 -11.76 -11.37 6.58
N PHE A 41 -12.79 -11.58 5.76
CA PHE A 41 -12.87 -10.91 4.49
C PHE A 41 -12.97 -9.38 4.64
N LYS A 42 -13.84 -8.89 5.54
CA LYS A 42 -14.02 -7.44 5.75
C LYS A 42 -12.80 -6.80 6.41
N LEU A 43 -12.18 -7.49 7.37
CA LEU A 43 -10.99 -6.98 8.04
C LEU A 43 -9.82 -6.88 7.08
N ARG A 44 -9.59 -7.92 6.27
CA ARG A 44 -8.55 -7.96 5.25
C ARG A 44 -8.74 -6.86 4.21
N THR A 45 -9.96 -6.70 3.68
CA THR A 45 -10.27 -5.62 2.73
C THR A 45 -10.02 -4.24 3.36
N SER A 46 -10.52 -4.01 4.57
CA SER A 46 -10.33 -2.74 5.29
C SER A 46 -8.86 -2.45 5.59
N ALA A 47 -8.05 -3.47 5.88
CA ALA A 47 -6.61 -3.33 6.08
C ALA A 47 -5.89 -2.92 4.77
N TYR A 48 -6.23 -3.51 3.62
CA TYR A 48 -5.70 -3.08 2.33
C TYR A 48 -6.17 -1.67 1.93
N GLU A 49 -7.42 -1.30 2.22
CA GLU A 49 -7.92 0.08 2.03
C GLU A 49 -7.16 1.09 2.90
N THR A 50 -6.90 0.73 4.16
CA THR A 50 -6.12 1.57 5.07
C THR A 50 -4.67 1.69 4.59
N LEU A 51 -4.08 0.59 4.11
CA LEU A 51 -2.74 0.57 3.55
C LEU A 51 -2.61 1.49 2.33
N ASN A 52 -3.62 1.49 1.45
CA ASN A 52 -3.71 2.44 0.35
C ASN A 52 -3.65 3.89 0.84
N GLU A 53 -4.39 4.23 1.89
CA GLU A 53 -4.44 5.60 2.42
C GLU A 53 -3.13 6.03 3.10
N VAL A 54 -2.48 5.10 3.80
CA VAL A 54 -1.14 5.32 4.37
C VAL A 54 -0.13 5.63 3.26
N VAL A 55 -0.17 4.89 2.15
CA VAL A 55 0.71 5.16 1.00
C VAL A 55 0.39 6.52 0.37
N ARG A 56 -0.88 6.86 0.14
CA ARG A 56 -1.26 8.16 -0.45
C ARG A 56 -0.80 9.35 0.38
N SER A 57 -1.00 9.27 1.71
CA SER A 57 -0.70 10.35 2.65
C SER A 57 0.77 10.47 3.04
N SER A 58 1.61 9.48 2.74
CA SER A 58 3.04 9.48 3.05
C SER A 58 3.85 10.56 2.30
N ASN A 59 4.98 10.98 2.86
CA ASN A 59 5.97 11.78 2.13
C ASN A 59 6.89 10.85 1.32
N VAL A 60 6.63 10.73 0.01
CA VAL A 60 7.32 9.73 -0.84
C VAL A 60 8.84 9.94 -0.90
N VAL A 61 9.33 11.18 -0.77
CA VAL A 61 10.78 11.46 -0.79
C VAL A 61 11.47 10.76 0.39
N GLU A 62 10.81 10.72 1.55
CA GLU A 62 11.35 10.13 2.78
C GLU A 62 11.02 8.64 2.92
N THR A 63 9.92 8.17 2.32
CA THR A 63 9.41 6.80 2.51
C THR A 63 9.56 5.91 1.27
N SER A 64 10.21 6.37 0.21
CA SER A 64 10.34 5.67 -1.08
C SER A 64 10.84 4.23 -0.95
N LEU A 65 11.89 3.99 -0.16
CA LEU A 65 12.45 2.65 0.04
C LEU A 65 11.44 1.68 0.69
N ILE A 66 10.76 2.13 1.73
CA ILE A 66 9.74 1.33 2.44
C ILE A 66 8.54 1.05 1.53
N ILE A 67 8.13 2.04 0.73
CA ILE A 67 7.04 1.90 -0.24
C ILE A 67 7.44 0.94 -1.37
N LEU A 68 8.70 0.93 -1.78
CA LEU A 68 9.22 -0.02 -2.77
C LEU A 68 9.25 -1.45 -2.22
N GLU A 69 9.66 -1.65 -0.97
CA GLU A 69 9.57 -2.95 -0.30
C GLU A 69 8.14 -3.44 -0.19
N LEU A 70 7.20 -2.54 0.14
CA LEU A 70 5.77 -2.83 0.11
C LEU A 70 5.33 -3.29 -1.29
N LEU A 71 5.71 -2.58 -2.36
CA LEU A 71 5.37 -2.98 -3.74
C LEU A 71 5.81 -4.40 -4.04
N LYS A 72 7.06 -4.75 -3.71
CA LYS A 72 7.60 -6.10 -3.91
C LYS A 72 6.82 -7.15 -3.13
N SER A 73 6.47 -6.87 -1.87
CA SER A 73 5.68 -7.80 -1.05
C SER A 73 4.28 -8.02 -1.61
N ILE A 74 3.60 -6.96 -2.05
CA ILE A 74 2.24 -7.05 -2.61
C ILE A 74 2.24 -7.76 -3.97
N LEU A 75 3.23 -7.51 -4.82
CA LEU A 75 3.40 -8.24 -6.08
C LEU A 75 3.65 -9.73 -5.85
N HIS A 76 4.49 -10.08 -4.86
CA HIS A 76 4.71 -11.48 -4.49
C HIS A 76 3.42 -12.14 -4.02
N LYS A 77 2.66 -11.48 -3.14
CA LYS A 77 1.34 -11.96 -2.68
C LYS A 77 0.35 -12.14 -3.83
N LEU A 78 0.32 -11.19 -4.77
CA LEU A 78 -0.50 -11.31 -5.98
C LEU A 78 -0.11 -12.56 -6.78
N GLY A 79 1.18 -12.80 -6.97
CA GLY A 79 1.71 -14.03 -7.58
C GLY A 79 1.18 -15.30 -6.90
N GLN A 80 1.28 -15.37 -5.57
CA GLN A 80 0.78 -16.50 -4.78
C GLN A 80 -0.73 -16.73 -4.95
N THR A 81 -1.52 -15.69 -5.22
CA THR A 81 -2.96 -15.88 -5.46
C THR A 81 -3.25 -16.76 -6.68
N PHE A 82 -2.38 -16.76 -7.70
CA PHE A 82 -2.57 -17.58 -8.89
C PHE A 82 -2.29 -19.07 -8.65
N GLU A 83 -1.58 -19.39 -7.57
CA GLU A 83 -1.27 -20.77 -7.17
C GLU A 83 -2.35 -21.37 -6.26
N LEU A 84 -3.35 -20.59 -5.84
CA LEU A 84 -4.44 -21.06 -4.99
C LEU A 84 -5.31 -22.06 -5.74
N GLN A 85 -5.58 -23.20 -5.10
CA GLN A 85 -6.49 -24.21 -5.63
C GLN A 85 -7.94 -23.72 -5.53
N ILE A 86 -8.60 -23.58 -6.69
CA ILE A 86 -10.01 -23.20 -6.79
C ILE A 86 -10.85 -24.48 -6.89
N VAL A 87 -11.60 -24.81 -5.84
CA VAL A 87 -12.47 -25.99 -5.82
C VAL A 87 -13.96 -25.64 -5.91
N SER A 88 -14.31 -24.37 -5.65
CA SER A 88 -15.68 -23.87 -5.69
C SER A 88 -15.80 -22.48 -6.32
N SER A 89 -17.03 -22.06 -6.62
CA SER A 89 -17.32 -20.69 -7.06
C SER A 89 -17.03 -19.65 -5.97
N ASP A 90 -17.24 -20.01 -4.70
CA ASP A 90 -16.95 -19.16 -3.54
C ASP A 90 -15.44 -18.93 -3.38
N ASP A 91 -14.61 -19.96 -3.61
CA ASP A 91 -13.15 -19.79 -3.63
C ASP A 91 -12.71 -18.86 -4.74
N ARG A 92 -13.34 -18.97 -5.92
CA ARG A 92 -13.05 -18.11 -7.07
C ARG A 92 -13.42 -16.65 -6.80
N GLU A 93 -14.55 -16.40 -6.16
CA GLU A 93 -14.98 -15.06 -5.76
C GLU A 93 -14.01 -14.47 -4.74
N LYS A 94 -13.68 -15.21 -3.68
CA LYS A 94 -12.72 -14.78 -2.65
C LYS A 94 -11.33 -14.50 -3.19
N GLN A 95 -10.86 -15.29 -4.16
CA GLN A 95 -9.60 -15.06 -4.87
C GLN A 95 -9.67 -13.78 -5.70
N GLY A 96 -10.75 -13.58 -6.47
CA GLY A 96 -10.95 -12.37 -7.28
C GLY A 96 -10.97 -11.10 -6.45
N ASP A 97 -11.64 -11.11 -5.32
CA ASP A 97 -11.69 -9.98 -4.39
C ASP A 97 -10.34 -9.68 -3.73
N LEU A 98 -9.59 -10.72 -3.37
CA LEU A 98 -8.22 -10.57 -2.88
C LEU A 98 -7.33 -9.95 -3.95
N GLN A 99 -7.38 -10.47 -5.18
CA GLN A 99 -6.62 -9.94 -6.32
C GLN A 99 -6.98 -8.48 -6.60
N ALA A 100 -8.27 -8.12 -6.56
CA ALA A 100 -8.72 -6.74 -6.73
C ALA A 100 -8.12 -5.81 -5.66
N SER A 101 -8.13 -6.25 -4.40
CA SER A 101 -7.55 -5.48 -3.28
C SER A 101 -6.03 -5.30 -3.43
N LEU A 102 -5.31 -6.37 -3.80
CA LEU A 102 -3.86 -6.32 -4.04
C LEU A 102 -3.51 -5.41 -5.23
N CYS A 103 -4.25 -5.51 -6.33
CA CYS A 103 -4.09 -4.66 -7.50
C CYS A 103 -4.31 -3.18 -7.17
N ALA A 104 -5.29 -2.86 -6.32
CA ALA A 104 -5.50 -1.49 -5.86
C ALA A 104 -4.27 -0.95 -5.10
N VAL A 105 -3.68 -1.77 -4.21
CA VAL A 105 -2.44 -1.41 -3.50
C VAL A 105 -1.27 -1.21 -4.44
N ILE A 106 -1.09 -2.09 -5.42
CA ILE A 106 -0.06 -1.95 -6.45
C ILE A 106 -0.23 -0.63 -7.22
N GLN A 107 -1.45 -0.35 -7.67
CA GLN A 107 -1.76 0.86 -8.42
C GLN A 107 -1.42 2.12 -7.62
N VAL A 108 -1.91 2.21 -6.38
CA VAL A 108 -1.66 3.36 -5.49
C VAL A 108 -0.17 3.53 -5.22
N THR A 109 0.54 2.42 -5.02
CA THR A 109 1.97 2.41 -4.75
C THR A 109 2.78 2.91 -5.94
N ILE A 110 2.50 2.40 -7.14
CA ILE A 110 3.17 2.85 -8.38
C ILE A 110 2.88 4.33 -8.64
N GLN A 111 1.62 4.76 -8.47
CA GLN A 111 1.24 6.17 -8.61
C GLN A 111 1.99 7.06 -7.62
N LYS A 112 2.12 6.63 -6.37
CA LYS A 112 2.84 7.39 -5.34
C LYS A 112 4.33 7.51 -5.67
N LEU A 113 5.00 6.41 -5.99
CA LEU A 113 6.41 6.39 -6.40
C LEU A 113 6.65 7.17 -7.70
N GLY A 114 5.65 7.28 -8.58
CA GLY A 114 5.76 8.04 -9.82
C GLY A 114 5.42 9.51 -9.69
N SER A 115 5.00 9.97 -8.50
CA SER A 115 4.48 11.33 -8.28
C SER A 115 5.56 12.41 -8.20
N THR A 116 6.84 12.03 -8.07
CA THR A 116 7.96 12.98 -8.04
C THR A 116 9.13 12.49 -8.91
N GLU A 117 9.91 13.42 -9.47
CA GLU A 117 11.05 13.06 -10.34
C GLU A 117 12.16 12.34 -9.57
N GLU A 118 12.31 12.60 -8.27
CA GLU A 118 13.36 12.01 -7.43
C GLU A 118 13.17 10.50 -7.23
N THR A 119 11.94 10.01 -7.35
CA THR A 119 11.58 8.62 -7.05
C THR A 119 11.42 7.75 -8.31
N LYS A 120 11.38 8.36 -9.50
CA LYS A 120 11.35 7.67 -10.79
C LYS A 120 12.50 6.68 -11.01
N PRO A 121 13.78 6.97 -10.68
CA PRO A 121 14.86 6.02 -10.88
C PRO A 121 14.66 4.73 -10.08
N SER A 122 14.10 4.82 -8.87
CA SER A 122 13.84 3.66 -8.00
C SER A 122 12.78 2.74 -8.59
N ILE A 123 11.76 3.27 -9.29
CA ILE A 123 10.78 2.46 -10.02
C ILE A 123 11.43 1.76 -11.20
N LEU A 124 12.19 2.48 -12.02
CA LEU A 124 12.83 1.94 -13.22
C LEU A 124 13.80 0.80 -12.85
N GLN A 125 14.62 1.01 -11.83
CA GLN A 125 15.54 -0.02 -11.35
C GLN A 125 14.80 -1.27 -10.81
N ALA A 126 13.64 -1.10 -10.20
CA ALA A 126 12.83 -2.22 -9.73
C ALA A 126 12.06 -2.94 -10.84
N ALA A 127 11.78 -2.28 -11.96
CA ALA A 127 11.15 -2.89 -13.13
C ALA A 127 12.10 -3.81 -13.90
N ASP A 128 13.41 -3.58 -13.80
CA ASP A 128 14.46 -4.37 -14.45
C ASP A 128 14.88 -5.62 -13.63
N GLN A 129 14.30 -5.85 -12.45
CA GLN A 129 14.56 -6.99 -11.55
C GLN A 129 13.40 -7.97 -11.51
#